data_AF-A0A838VQ90-F1
#
_entry.id   AF-A0A838VQ90-F1
#
_cell.length_a   1.000
_cell.length_b   1.000
_cell.length_c   1.000
_cell.angle_alpha   90.00
_cell.angle_beta   90.00
_cell.angle_gamma   90.00
#
_symmetry.space_group_name_H-M   'P 1'
#
loop_
_entity.id
_entity.type
_entity.pdbx_description
1 polymer ?
#
loop_
_entity_poly.entity_id
_entity_poly.type
_entity_poly.pdbx_seq_one_letter_code
_entity_poly.pdbx_strand_id
1 'polypeptide(L)'
;MIYSVVINVGYGNLYEGFPVVTVGLWALNNPRPQKSVGNLPPAPNLVDLYRNWRLIYQNLCHRQAFVSMRNLTENARSWELSPENDSQIEIDDNQITNVSVVDFNELSQHLQQCINIWLESPGILSISRQIRAALNPTDEIRVIIETQDIIIQKLPWHCCSFFQDYQRSEISFSRTEYQQVSCLQLPQITRSQVRILAILGNCQGIDLEQEKRFLQTLPDAEVELVV
;
A
#
# COMPACT_ATOMS: atom_id res chain seq x y z
N MET A 1 -18.10 3.12 -15.45
CA MET A 1 -18.41 1.68 -15.32
C MET A 1 -17.45 1.07 -14.30
N ILE A 2 -17.74 -0.12 -13.77
CA ILE A 2 -16.83 -0.82 -12.84
C ILE A 2 -16.05 -1.89 -13.62
N TYR A 3 -14.73 -1.80 -13.57
CA TYR A 3 -13.81 -2.75 -14.16
C TYR A 3 -12.99 -3.47 -13.07
N SER A 4 -12.57 -4.69 -13.36
CA SER A 4 -11.57 -5.40 -12.57
C SER A 4 -10.42 -5.81 -13.47
N VAL A 5 -9.20 -5.45 -13.07
CA VAL A 5 -7.96 -5.85 -13.72
C VAL A 5 -7.26 -6.83 -12.78
N VAL A 6 -7.13 -8.09 -13.18
CA VAL A 6 -6.43 -9.11 -12.36
C VAL A 6 -5.09 -9.38 -13.00
N ILE A 7 -4.03 -9.18 -12.23
CA ILE A 7 -2.63 -9.39 -12.61
C ILE A 7 -2.13 -10.58 -11.80
N ASN A 8 -2.06 -11.75 -12.41
CA ASN A 8 -1.41 -12.90 -11.83
C ASN A 8 0.08 -12.85 -12.18
N VAL A 9 0.88 -12.54 -11.17
CA VAL A 9 2.33 -12.59 -11.22
C VAL A 9 2.67 -14.00 -10.75
N GLY A 10 2.91 -14.91 -11.70
CA GLY A 10 3.06 -16.35 -11.44
C GLY A 10 4.27 -16.71 -10.59
N TYR A 11 4.90 -17.85 -10.86
CA TYR A 11 6.13 -18.22 -10.16
C TYR A 11 7.29 -17.32 -10.57
N GLY A 12 8.17 -17.02 -9.61
CA GLY A 12 9.32 -16.17 -9.80
C GLY A 12 9.57 -15.27 -8.60
N ASN A 13 10.53 -14.37 -8.75
CA ASN A 13 10.84 -13.32 -7.78
C ASN A 13 11.57 -12.18 -8.51
N LEU A 14 11.87 -11.09 -7.81
CA LEU A 14 12.58 -9.95 -8.41
C LEU A 14 14.03 -10.25 -8.83
N TYR A 15 14.65 -11.35 -8.38
CA TYR A 15 16.00 -11.75 -8.82
C TYR A 15 15.99 -12.59 -10.10
N GLU A 16 15.00 -13.47 -10.27
CA GLU A 16 14.87 -14.37 -11.41
C GLU A 16 13.90 -13.83 -12.48
N GLY A 17 13.11 -12.83 -12.13
CA GLY A 17 12.00 -12.32 -12.94
C GLY A 17 10.76 -13.20 -12.84
N PHE A 18 9.74 -12.83 -13.60
CA PHE A 18 8.48 -13.57 -13.72
C PHE A 18 8.27 -13.97 -15.18
N PRO A 19 8.59 -15.22 -15.55
CA PRO A 19 8.52 -15.67 -16.94
C PRO A 19 7.10 -15.74 -17.48
N VAL A 20 6.10 -15.88 -16.60
CA VAL A 20 4.68 -15.92 -16.97
C VAL A 20 3.91 -14.98 -16.04
N VAL A 21 3.41 -13.90 -16.62
CA VAL A 21 2.47 -12.97 -15.99
C VAL A 21 1.21 -12.97 -16.81
N THR A 22 0.06 -13.23 -16.19
CA THR A 22 -1.22 -13.16 -16.90
C THR A 22 -2.02 -11.98 -16.41
N VAL A 23 -2.48 -11.15 -17.33
CA VAL A 23 -3.32 -10.01 -17.00
C VAL A 23 -4.67 -10.21 -17.66
N GLY A 24 -5.74 -10.08 -16.88
CA GLY A 24 -7.08 -10.07 -17.40
C GLY A 24 -7.81 -8.76 -17.13
N LEU A 25 -8.79 -8.47 -17.98
CA LEU A 25 -9.72 -7.36 -17.84
C LEU A 25 -11.15 -7.92 -17.83
N TRP A 26 -11.85 -7.65 -16.75
CA TRP A 26 -13.26 -8.00 -16.55
C TRP A 26 -14.07 -6.71 -16.42
N ALA A 27 -15.24 -6.68 -17.06
CA ALA A 27 -16.23 -5.63 -16.87
C ALA A 27 -17.52 -6.28 -16.36
N LEU A 28 -18.24 -5.60 -15.46
CA LEU A 28 -19.47 -6.14 -14.86
C LEU A 28 -20.50 -6.63 -15.90
N ASN A 29 -20.52 -6.00 -17.09
CA ASN A 29 -21.49 -6.26 -18.15
C ASN A 29 -20.92 -7.06 -19.33
N ASN A 30 -19.67 -7.53 -19.27
CA ASN A 30 -19.04 -8.25 -20.38
C ASN A 30 -18.81 -9.73 -20.02
N PRO A 31 -19.50 -10.67 -20.69
CA PRO A 31 -19.37 -12.11 -20.42
C PRO A 31 -18.06 -12.72 -20.93
N ARG A 32 -17.23 -11.98 -21.68
CA ARG A 32 -15.95 -12.46 -22.22
C ARG A 32 -14.79 -11.69 -21.62
N PRO A 33 -14.16 -12.19 -20.55
CA PRO A 33 -12.95 -11.56 -20.03
C PRO A 33 -11.83 -11.66 -21.05
N GLN A 34 -11.13 -10.55 -21.27
CA GLN A 34 -9.89 -10.56 -22.03
C GLN A 34 -8.78 -11.04 -21.11
N LYS A 35 -7.95 -11.97 -21.59
CA LYS A 35 -6.75 -12.43 -20.88
C LYS A 35 -5.56 -12.39 -21.82
N SER A 36 -4.50 -11.74 -21.37
CA SER A 36 -3.23 -11.63 -22.08
C SER A 36 -2.11 -12.23 -21.23
N VAL A 37 -1.09 -12.80 -21.88
CA VAL A 37 0.07 -13.40 -21.22
C VAL A 37 1.31 -12.61 -21.62
N GLY A 38 2.12 -12.27 -20.64
CA GLY A 38 3.38 -11.54 -20.78
C GLY A 38 4.43 -12.08 -19.82
N ASN A 39 5.50 -11.32 -19.66
CA ASN A 39 6.57 -11.60 -18.71
C ASN A 39 7.07 -10.28 -18.09
N LEU A 40 7.71 -10.40 -16.93
CA LEU A 40 8.44 -9.31 -16.29
C LEU A 40 9.90 -9.75 -16.10
N PRO A 41 10.88 -8.92 -16.47
CA PRO A 41 12.28 -9.25 -16.32
C PRO A 41 12.70 -9.25 -14.83
N PRO A 42 13.86 -9.84 -14.51
CA PRO A 42 14.53 -9.60 -13.24
C PRO A 42 14.71 -8.10 -12.95
N ALA A 43 14.45 -7.71 -11.71
CA ALA A 43 14.71 -6.36 -11.20
C ALA A 43 15.28 -6.44 -9.77
N PRO A 44 16.49 -7.01 -9.58
CA PRO A 44 17.09 -7.18 -8.26
C PRO A 44 17.34 -5.83 -7.58
N ASN A 45 17.60 -4.78 -8.36
CA ASN A 45 17.74 -3.40 -7.87
C ASN A 45 16.50 -2.92 -7.10
N LEU A 46 15.29 -3.33 -7.48
CA LEU A 46 14.07 -2.97 -6.76
C LEU A 46 14.04 -3.55 -5.35
N VAL A 47 14.63 -4.73 -5.15
CA VAL A 47 14.71 -5.35 -3.83
C VAL A 47 15.58 -4.50 -2.91
N ASP A 48 16.75 -4.08 -3.39
CA ASP A 48 17.70 -3.29 -2.60
C ASP A 48 17.16 -1.88 -2.34
N LEU A 49 16.55 -1.24 -3.35
CA LEU A 49 15.90 0.06 -3.19
C LEU A 49 14.75 0.00 -2.18
N TYR A 50 13.90 -1.03 -2.25
CA TYR A 50 12.81 -1.21 -1.29
C TYR A 50 13.34 -1.46 0.12
N ARG A 51 14.38 -2.28 0.28
CA ARG A 51 15.02 -2.53 1.58
C ARG A 51 15.58 -1.24 2.17
N ASN A 52 16.33 -0.47 1.39
CA ASN A 52 16.90 0.80 1.83
C ASN A 52 15.81 1.81 2.19
N TRP A 53 14.77 1.93 1.35
CA TRP A 53 13.64 2.80 1.60
C TRP A 53 12.93 2.44 2.91
N ARG A 54 12.68 1.14 3.14
CA ARG A 54 12.06 0.64 4.36
C ARG A 54 12.92 0.90 5.59
N LEU A 55 14.22 0.66 5.52
CA LEU A 55 15.15 0.92 6.63
C LEU A 55 15.17 2.40 6.99
N ILE A 56 15.26 3.29 6.00
CA ILE A 56 15.24 4.74 6.23
C ILE A 56 13.91 5.16 6.82
N TYR A 57 12.79 4.72 6.24
CA TYR A 57 11.45 5.02 6.73
C TYR A 57 11.28 4.61 8.20
N GLN A 58 11.70 3.38 8.55
CA GLN A 58 11.63 2.89 9.92
C GLN A 58 12.48 3.74 10.88
N ASN A 59 13.69 4.12 10.48
CA ASN A 59 14.55 4.99 11.27
C ASN A 59 13.94 6.39 11.47
N LEU A 60 13.33 6.96 10.43
CA LEU A 60 12.62 8.25 10.52
C LEU A 60 11.42 8.16 11.45
N CYS A 61 10.59 7.12 11.33
CA CYS A 61 9.47 6.88 12.24
C CYS A 61 9.94 6.68 13.68
N HIS A 62 11.02 5.95 13.91
CA HIS A 62 11.57 5.71 15.24
C HIS A 62 12.11 6.99 15.86
N ARG A 63 12.83 7.82 15.08
CA ARG A 63 13.27 9.16 15.52
C ARG A 63 12.09 10.06 15.87
N GLN A 64 11.03 10.08 15.07
CA GLN A 64 9.83 10.85 15.37
C GLN A 64 9.15 10.35 16.65
N ALA A 65 9.00 9.04 16.83
CA ALA A 65 8.46 8.46 18.05
C ALA A 65 9.29 8.83 19.29
N PHE A 66 10.62 8.82 19.19
CA PHE A 66 11.51 9.27 20.26
C PHE A 66 11.41 10.76 20.55
N VAL A 67 11.31 11.62 19.53
CA VAL A 67 11.10 13.06 19.72
C VAL A 67 9.76 13.31 20.41
N SER A 68 8.69 12.62 19.99
CA SER A 68 7.38 12.68 20.65
C SER A 68 7.46 12.22 22.12
N MET A 69 8.23 11.17 22.43
CA MET A 69 8.47 10.74 23.82
C MET A 69 9.28 11.75 24.64
N ARG A 70 10.32 12.39 24.09
CA ARG A 70 11.07 13.44 24.81
C ARG A 70 10.19 14.65 25.11
N ASN A 71 9.36 15.07 24.15
CA ASN A 71 8.41 16.16 24.34
C ASN A 71 7.32 15.84 25.40
N LEU A 72 6.98 14.56 25.60
CA LEU A 72 6.12 14.10 26.71
C LEU A 72 6.83 14.25 28.07
N THR A 73 8.14 13.98 28.14
CA THR A 73 8.91 14.07 29.39
C THR A 73 9.28 15.51 29.80
N GLU A 74 9.39 16.46 28.86
CA GLU A 74 9.67 17.87 29.20
C GLU A 74 8.49 18.56 29.92
N ASN A 75 7.25 18.11 29.67
CA ASN A 75 6.07 18.56 30.43
C ASN A 75 5.77 17.70 31.68
N ALA A 76 6.49 16.59 31.87
CA ALA A 76 6.38 15.73 33.05
C ALA A 76 7.59 15.93 33.98
N ARG A 77 7.71 17.11 34.59
CA ARG A 77 8.57 17.32 35.77
C ARG A 77 8.01 16.58 36.99
N SER A 78 7.93 15.25 37.00
CA SER A 78 7.81 14.46 38.25
C SER A 78 7.85 12.95 38.04
N TRP A 79 8.75 12.40 37.22
CA TRP A 79 9.01 10.95 37.27
C TRP A 79 10.40 10.78 37.88
N GLU A 80 10.46 10.62 39.20
CA GLU A 80 11.65 10.16 39.92
C GLU A 80 12.06 8.80 39.33
N LEU A 81 13.09 8.84 38.50
CA LEU A 81 13.71 7.66 37.90
C LEU A 81 14.34 6.81 39.02
N SER A 82 13.82 5.60 39.17
CA SER A 82 14.52 4.49 39.82
C SER A 82 15.74 4.12 38.96
N PRO A 83 16.95 3.92 39.51
CA PRO A 83 18.19 3.86 38.74
C PRO A 83 18.52 2.48 38.15
N GLU A 84 17.55 1.59 37.93
CA GLU A 84 17.84 0.17 37.63
C GLU A 84 17.43 -0.35 36.25
N ASN A 85 17.11 0.52 35.29
CA ASN A 85 17.00 0.07 33.90
C ASN A 85 17.72 1.03 32.97
N ASP A 86 19.05 0.86 32.93
CA ASP A 86 19.89 1.30 31.83
C ASP A 86 19.29 0.73 30.53
N SER A 87 18.45 1.54 29.87
CA SER A 87 18.32 1.45 28.42
C SER A 87 19.61 2.02 27.84
N GLN A 88 20.70 1.28 28.05
CA GLN A 88 21.95 1.49 27.36
C GLN A 88 21.60 1.52 25.88
N ILE A 89 21.85 2.66 25.26
CA ILE A 89 21.65 2.86 23.84
C ILE A 89 22.65 1.95 23.13
N GLU A 90 22.26 0.70 22.88
CA GLU A 90 22.92 -0.14 21.89
C GLU A 90 22.55 0.46 20.54
N ILE A 91 23.40 1.38 20.08
CA ILE A 91 23.44 1.76 18.67
C ILE A 91 23.89 0.48 17.97
N ASP A 92 22.94 -0.24 17.38
CA ASP A 92 23.25 -1.30 16.44
C ASP A 92 24.18 -0.69 15.38
N ASP A 93 25.43 -1.16 15.30
CA ASP A 93 26.50 -0.63 14.44
C ASP A 93 26.12 -0.68 12.94
N ASN A 94 25.00 -1.33 12.61
CA ASN A 94 24.42 -1.35 11.27
C ASN A 94 23.44 -0.19 10.98
N GLN A 95 23.29 0.78 11.91
CA GLN A 95 22.42 1.95 11.75
C GLN A 95 23.06 3.04 10.88
N ILE A 96 22.38 3.41 9.79
CA ILE A 96 22.72 4.57 8.97
C ILE A 96 22.55 5.83 9.83
N THR A 97 23.65 6.39 10.29
CA THR A 97 23.69 7.48 11.27
C THR A 97 23.30 8.84 10.67
N ASN A 98 23.45 9.01 9.36
CA ASN A 98 23.20 10.26 8.64
C ASN A 98 22.21 10.07 7.49
N VAL A 99 20.90 10.08 7.79
CA VAL A 99 19.87 10.13 6.74
C VAL A 99 19.14 11.45 6.79
N SER A 100 19.23 12.25 5.74
CA SER A 100 18.42 13.45 5.55
C SER A 100 17.03 13.09 5.04
N VAL A 101 16.02 13.89 5.40
CA VAL A 101 14.67 13.79 4.80
C VAL A 101 14.73 14.04 3.29
N VAL A 102 15.71 14.83 2.82
CA VAL A 102 15.95 15.08 1.39
C VAL A 102 16.36 13.78 0.69
N ASP A 103 17.31 13.03 1.25
CA ASP A 103 17.76 11.74 0.71
C ASP A 103 16.63 10.72 0.64
N PHE A 104 15.69 10.75 1.60
CA PHE A 104 14.52 9.87 1.60
C PHE A 104 13.53 10.18 0.46
N ASN A 105 13.29 11.46 0.17
CA ASN A 105 12.43 11.86 -0.94
C ASN A 105 13.04 11.46 -2.29
N GLU A 106 14.34 11.69 -2.46
CA GLU A 106 15.08 11.25 -3.66
C GLU A 106 15.01 9.72 -3.82
N LEU A 107 15.23 8.96 -2.74
CA LEU A 107 15.10 7.51 -2.76
C LEU A 107 13.68 7.05 -3.09
N SER A 108 12.66 7.73 -2.58
CA SER A 108 11.25 7.43 -2.85
C SER A 108 10.92 7.64 -4.34
N GLN A 109 11.37 8.76 -4.91
CA GLN A 109 11.22 9.06 -6.33
C GLN A 109 11.97 8.05 -7.20
N HIS A 110 13.19 7.68 -6.80
CA HIS A 110 13.98 6.70 -7.53
C HIS A 110 13.32 5.30 -7.50
N LEU A 111 12.81 4.87 -6.35
CA LEU A 111 12.05 3.63 -6.22
C LEU A 111 10.81 3.64 -7.13
N GLN A 112 10.05 4.74 -7.13
CA GLN A 112 8.89 4.90 -8.00
C GLN A 112 9.26 4.80 -9.49
N GLN A 113 10.34 5.47 -9.91
CA GLN A 113 10.83 5.42 -11.29
C GLN A 113 11.22 4.00 -11.68
N CYS A 114 11.96 3.29 -10.83
CA CYS A 114 12.36 1.91 -11.11
C CYS A 114 11.16 0.97 -11.22
N ILE A 115 10.11 1.17 -10.41
CA ILE A 115 8.87 0.38 -10.50
C ILE A 115 8.19 0.65 -11.84
N ASN A 116 8.05 1.92 -12.24
CA ASN A 116 7.44 2.28 -13.53
C ASN A 116 8.23 1.69 -14.71
N ILE A 117 9.57 1.82 -14.72
CA ILE A 117 10.44 1.25 -15.75
C ILE A 117 10.26 -0.27 -15.85
N TRP A 118 10.17 -0.94 -14.71
CA TRP A 118 9.97 -2.39 -14.67
C TRP A 118 8.61 -2.81 -15.23
N LEU A 119 7.54 -2.08 -14.90
CA LEU A 119 6.19 -2.30 -15.44
C LEU A 119 6.03 -1.85 -16.90
N GLU A 120 6.96 -1.08 -17.43
CA GLU A 120 7.03 -0.68 -18.85
C GLU A 120 7.94 -1.60 -19.68
N SER A 121 8.40 -2.71 -19.10
CA SER A 121 9.22 -3.69 -19.80
C SER A 121 8.49 -4.29 -21.02
N PRO A 122 9.23 -4.67 -22.09
CA PRO A 122 8.63 -5.12 -23.35
C PRO A 122 7.66 -6.30 -23.21
N GLY A 123 7.88 -7.16 -22.20
CA GLY A 123 7.06 -8.34 -21.92
C GLY A 123 5.64 -8.03 -21.46
N ILE A 124 5.39 -6.83 -20.92
CA ILE A 124 4.07 -6.43 -20.41
C ILE A 124 3.56 -5.11 -21.01
N LEU A 125 4.42 -4.35 -21.68
CA LEU A 125 4.09 -3.05 -22.26
C LEU A 125 2.87 -3.09 -23.21
N SER A 126 2.82 -4.09 -24.09
CA SER A 126 1.69 -4.27 -25.01
C SER A 126 0.38 -4.49 -24.27
N ILE A 127 0.41 -5.22 -23.15
CA ILE A 127 -0.75 -5.51 -22.31
C ILE A 127 -1.20 -4.24 -21.57
N SER A 128 -0.24 -3.52 -20.98
CA SER A 128 -0.50 -2.22 -20.33
C SER A 128 -1.18 -1.24 -21.29
N ARG A 129 -0.70 -1.14 -22.54
CA ARG A 129 -1.31 -0.30 -23.58
C ARG A 129 -2.72 -0.75 -23.94
N GLN A 130 -2.96 -2.05 -24.08
CA GLN A 130 -4.30 -2.59 -24.37
C GLN A 130 -5.30 -2.25 -23.26
N ILE A 131 -4.90 -2.42 -22.00
CA ILE A 131 -5.74 -2.11 -20.85
C ILE A 131 -6.03 -0.61 -20.80
N ARG A 132 -5.01 0.23 -20.97
CA ARG A 132 -5.18 1.69 -20.98
C ARG A 132 -6.07 2.17 -22.11
N ALA A 133 -6.03 1.53 -23.28
CA ALA A 133 -6.90 1.85 -24.40
C ALA A 133 -8.36 1.43 -24.18
N ALA A 134 -8.61 0.44 -23.32
CA ALA A 134 -9.96 -0.06 -23.01
C ALA A 134 -10.64 0.68 -21.85
N LEU A 135 -9.89 1.42 -21.04
CA LEU A 135 -10.35 2.08 -19.81
C LEU A 135 -10.42 3.60 -19.95
N ASN A 136 -11.42 4.24 -19.34
CA ASN A 136 -11.48 5.70 -19.23
C ASN A 136 -10.97 6.18 -17.87
N PRO A 137 -10.39 7.38 -17.77
CA PRO A 137 -9.92 7.96 -16.50
C PRO A 137 -11.01 8.11 -15.43
N THR A 138 -12.28 8.16 -15.82
CA THR A 138 -13.44 8.32 -14.93
C THR A 138 -14.04 6.98 -14.48
N ASP A 139 -13.56 5.86 -15.02
CA ASP A 139 -14.03 4.53 -14.65
C ASP A 139 -13.55 4.12 -13.26
N GLU A 140 -14.37 3.34 -12.56
CA GLU A 140 -14.01 2.75 -11.27
C GLU A 140 -13.29 1.42 -11.54
N ILE A 141 -12.04 1.31 -11.09
CA ILE A 141 -11.16 0.21 -11.48
C ILE A 141 -10.63 -0.50 -10.25
N ARG A 142 -10.90 -1.79 -10.13
CA ARG A 142 -10.29 -2.64 -9.12
C ARG A 142 -9.09 -3.38 -9.70
N VAL A 143 -7.88 -3.07 -9.25
CA VAL A 143 -6.67 -3.81 -9.60
C VAL A 143 -6.43 -4.87 -8.54
N ILE A 144 -6.36 -6.13 -8.96
CA ILE A 144 -6.10 -7.29 -8.09
C ILE A 144 -4.76 -7.88 -8.51
N ILE A 145 -3.78 -7.88 -7.60
CA ILE A 145 -2.49 -8.54 -7.82
C ILE A 145 -2.51 -9.90 -7.14
N GLU A 146 -2.40 -10.96 -7.93
CA GLU A 146 -2.28 -12.34 -7.44
C GLU A 146 -0.79 -12.70 -7.43
N THR A 147 -0.23 -12.90 -6.24
CA THR A 147 1.18 -13.25 -6.10
C THR A 147 1.44 -13.96 -4.77
N GLN A 148 2.41 -14.87 -4.76
CA GLN A 148 2.95 -15.47 -3.55
C GLN A 148 4.19 -14.73 -3.03
N ASP A 149 4.77 -13.82 -3.82
CA ASP A 149 5.97 -13.07 -3.42
C ASP A 149 5.61 -11.92 -2.48
N ILE A 150 6.15 -11.99 -1.27
CA ILE A 150 5.91 -11.01 -0.19
C ILE A 150 6.48 -9.64 -0.56
N ILE A 151 7.59 -9.58 -1.31
CA ILE A 151 8.20 -8.30 -1.71
C ILE A 151 7.29 -7.59 -2.69
N ILE A 152 6.74 -8.32 -3.67
CA ILE A 152 5.76 -7.79 -4.62
C ILE A 152 4.54 -7.22 -3.89
N GLN A 153 4.00 -7.91 -2.89
CA GLN A 153 2.87 -7.38 -2.09
C GLN A 153 3.21 -6.08 -1.35
N LYS A 154 4.49 -5.86 -1.05
CA LYS A 154 4.96 -4.73 -0.24
C LYS A 154 5.44 -3.53 -1.07
N LEU A 155 5.51 -3.65 -2.39
CA LEU A 155 5.88 -2.51 -3.24
C LEU A 155 4.84 -1.38 -3.14
N PRO A 156 5.25 -0.11 -3.24
CA PRO A 156 4.35 1.05 -3.20
C PRO A 156 3.59 1.21 -4.54
N TRP A 157 2.68 0.27 -4.83
CA TRP A 157 1.97 0.22 -6.10
C TRP A 157 1.14 1.45 -6.41
N HIS A 158 0.56 2.09 -5.39
CA HIS A 158 -0.22 3.33 -5.54
C HIS A 158 0.61 4.48 -6.15
N CYS A 159 1.94 4.41 -6.11
CA CYS A 159 2.83 5.39 -6.74
C CYS A 159 3.04 5.13 -8.24
N CYS A 160 2.59 4.01 -8.79
CA CYS A 160 2.76 3.71 -10.21
C CYS A 160 1.97 4.70 -11.07
N SER A 161 2.46 4.99 -12.28
CA SER A 161 1.83 5.93 -13.21
C SER A 161 0.35 5.60 -13.49
N PHE A 162 -0.01 4.32 -13.49
CA PHE A 162 -1.39 3.87 -13.68
C PHE A 162 -2.37 4.49 -12.66
N PHE A 163 -2.05 4.50 -11.37
CA PHE A 163 -2.95 5.03 -10.33
C PHE A 163 -3.03 6.57 -10.37
N GLN A 164 -2.05 7.23 -10.98
CA GLN A 164 -2.10 8.67 -11.24
C GLN A 164 -3.05 9.00 -12.39
N ASP A 165 -3.07 8.18 -13.44
CA ASP A 165 -3.94 8.37 -14.60
C ASP A 165 -5.40 7.99 -14.29
N TYR A 166 -5.59 6.98 -13.43
CA TYR A 166 -6.90 6.46 -13.04
C TYR A 166 -7.17 6.70 -11.55
N GLN A 167 -7.60 7.91 -11.19
CA GLN A 167 -7.79 8.34 -9.79
C GLN A 167 -8.87 7.54 -9.04
N ARG A 168 -9.80 6.90 -9.75
CA ARG A 168 -10.83 6.02 -9.19
C ARG A 168 -10.42 4.54 -9.23
N SER A 169 -9.11 4.28 -9.20
CA SER A 169 -8.58 2.93 -9.13
C SER A 169 -8.14 2.54 -7.71
N GLU A 170 -8.46 1.32 -7.33
CA GLU A 170 -8.09 0.73 -6.04
C GLU A 170 -7.21 -0.49 -6.28
N ILE A 171 -6.21 -0.69 -5.43
CA ILE A 171 -5.38 -1.89 -5.44
C ILE A 171 -5.76 -2.86 -4.33
N SER A 172 -5.75 -4.14 -4.66
CA SER A 172 -5.98 -5.23 -3.73
C SER A 172 -5.08 -6.43 -4.07
N PHE A 173 -4.90 -7.32 -3.10
CA PHE A 173 -4.08 -8.51 -3.24
C PHE A 173 -4.93 -9.77 -3.02
N SER A 174 -4.60 -10.82 -3.77
CA SER A 174 -5.22 -12.13 -3.63
C SER A 174 -4.17 -13.23 -3.64
N ARG A 175 -4.53 -14.39 -3.07
CA ARG A 175 -3.70 -15.59 -3.19
C ARG A 175 -3.86 -16.16 -4.60
N THR A 176 -2.83 -16.82 -5.10
CA THR A 176 -2.88 -17.52 -6.40
C THR A 176 -3.85 -18.69 -6.40
N GLU A 177 -4.03 -19.33 -5.24
CA GLU A 177 -5.07 -20.31 -5.00
C GLU A 177 -6.22 -19.64 -4.27
N TYR A 178 -7.30 -19.38 -5.01
CA TYR A 178 -8.56 -18.94 -4.45
C TYR A 178 -9.67 -19.70 -5.16
N GLN A 179 -10.67 -20.07 -4.39
CA GLN A 179 -11.96 -20.39 -4.97
C GLN A 179 -12.71 -19.07 -5.03
N GLN A 180 -13.25 -18.74 -6.20
CA GLN A 180 -14.36 -17.80 -6.23
C GLN A 180 -15.46 -18.46 -5.42
N VAL A 181 -15.53 -18.12 -4.15
CA VAL A 181 -16.75 -18.32 -3.40
C VAL A 181 -17.76 -17.54 -4.22
N SER A 182 -18.81 -18.20 -4.70
CA SER A 182 -20.06 -17.51 -4.97
C SER A 182 -20.50 -17.00 -3.59
N CYS A 183 -19.80 -15.99 -3.06
CA CYS A 183 -19.97 -15.54 -1.71
C CYS A 183 -21.28 -14.80 -1.74
N LEU A 184 -22.29 -15.59 -1.41
CA LEU A 184 -23.49 -15.23 -0.72
C LEU A 184 -24.22 -14.12 -1.48
N GLN A 185 -25.39 -14.47 -1.99
CA GLN A 185 -26.53 -13.60 -1.75
C GLN A 185 -26.61 -13.37 -0.23
N LEU A 186 -25.69 -12.57 0.34
CA LEU A 186 -25.97 -11.77 1.51
C LEU A 186 -27.30 -11.15 1.11
N PRO A 187 -28.42 -11.51 1.77
CA PRO A 187 -29.72 -10.95 1.42
C PRO A 187 -29.46 -9.48 1.32
N GLN A 188 -29.57 -8.88 0.12
CA GLN A 188 -29.08 -7.53 -0.17
C GLN A 188 -29.40 -6.70 1.05
N ILE A 189 -28.39 -6.47 1.89
CA ILE A 189 -28.70 -5.86 3.18
C ILE A 189 -28.89 -4.43 2.73
N THR A 190 -30.14 -4.05 2.49
CA THR A 190 -30.57 -2.69 2.23
C THR A 190 -30.42 -1.93 3.54
N ARG A 191 -29.21 -1.93 4.08
CA ARG A 191 -28.81 -0.98 5.09
C ARG A 191 -28.67 0.32 4.33
N SER A 192 -29.49 1.27 4.70
CA SER A 192 -29.31 2.65 4.30
C SER A 192 -28.00 3.22 4.83
N GLN A 193 -27.37 2.58 5.83
CA GLN A 193 -26.18 3.08 6.52
C GLN A 193 -24.97 2.13 6.45
N VAL A 194 -23.81 2.70 6.16
CA VAL A 194 -22.49 2.04 6.15
C VAL A 194 -21.97 1.96 7.58
N ARG A 195 -21.51 0.78 8.03
CA ARG A 195 -20.85 0.63 9.33
C ARG A 195 -19.39 0.99 9.25
N ILE A 196 -18.95 1.95 10.05
CA ILE A 196 -17.56 2.41 10.11
C ILE A 196 -17.02 2.09 11.50
N LEU A 197 -15.96 1.27 11.56
CA LEU A 197 -15.16 1.09 12.77
C LEU A 197 -14.03 2.12 12.75
N ALA A 198 -14.10 3.12 13.62
CA ALA A 198 -13.10 4.16 13.74
C ALA A 198 -12.21 3.89 14.97
N ILE A 199 -10.94 3.60 14.74
CA ILE A 199 -9.94 3.37 15.78
C ILE A 199 -9.12 4.65 15.95
N LEU A 200 -9.27 5.32 17.09
CA LEU A 200 -8.58 6.59 17.37
C LEU A 200 -7.29 6.32 18.15
N GLY A 201 -6.16 6.73 17.59
CA GLY A 201 -4.85 6.57 18.19
C GLY A 201 -4.45 7.70 19.15
N ASN A 202 -3.15 7.87 19.36
CA ASN A 202 -2.58 8.92 20.21
C ASN A 202 -3.10 10.32 19.80
N CYS A 203 -3.57 11.09 20.80
CA CYS A 203 -4.16 12.42 20.64
C CYS A 203 -3.14 13.57 20.55
N GLN A 204 -1.84 13.30 20.61
CA GLN A 204 -0.84 14.38 20.58
C GLN A 204 -0.84 15.13 19.24
N GLY A 205 -1.21 16.41 19.29
CA GLY A 205 -1.22 17.31 18.13
C GLY A 205 -2.45 17.16 17.22
N ILE A 206 -3.43 16.35 17.62
CA ILE A 206 -4.66 16.10 16.85
C ILE A 206 -5.87 16.34 17.76
N ASP A 207 -6.86 17.11 17.30
CA ASP A 207 -8.11 17.32 18.02
C ASP A 207 -9.06 16.12 17.78
N LEU A 208 -8.97 15.12 18.66
CA LEU A 208 -9.83 13.94 18.61
C LEU A 208 -11.32 14.28 18.70
N GLU A 209 -11.70 15.36 19.37
CA GLU A 209 -13.12 15.74 19.49
C GLU A 209 -13.65 16.29 18.16
N GLN A 210 -12.81 17.00 17.40
CA GLN A 210 -13.15 17.42 16.05
C GLN A 210 -13.31 16.21 15.11
N GLU A 211 -12.41 15.23 15.19
CA GLU A 211 -12.47 14.01 14.37
C GLU A 211 -13.69 13.15 14.71
N LYS A 212 -13.99 12.96 16.01
CA LYS A 212 -15.21 12.26 16.45
C LYS A 212 -16.47 12.92 15.91
N ARG A 213 -16.58 14.24 16.01
CA ARG A 213 -17.72 14.99 15.48
C ARG A 213 -17.85 14.83 13.98
N PHE A 214 -16.73 14.92 13.25
CA PHE A 214 -16.74 14.72 11.81
C PHE A 214 -17.26 13.34 11.42
N LEU A 215 -16.75 12.27 12.06
CA LEU A 215 -17.17 10.91 11.81
C LEU A 215 -18.66 10.70 12.12
N GLN A 216 -19.16 11.28 13.22
CA GLN A 216 -20.58 11.24 13.58
C GLN A 216 -21.49 12.08 12.65
N THR A 217 -20.93 13.05 11.91
CA THR A 217 -21.68 13.90 10.98
C THR A 217 -21.84 13.26 9.60
N LEU A 218 -21.18 12.12 9.34
CA LEU A 218 -21.25 11.45 8.04
C LEU A 218 -22.69 11.00 7.74
N PRO A 219 -23.26 11.42 6.59
CA PRO A 219 -24.57 10.95 6.18
C PRO A 219 -24.49 9.45 5.90
N ASP A 220 -25.57 8.72 6.22
CA ASP A 220 -25.68 7.31 5.92
C ASP A 220 -24.56 6.44 6.53
N ALA A 221 -24.10 6.77 7.75
CA ALA A 221 -23.07 6.01 8.45
C ALA A 221 -23.45 5.68 9.92
N GLU A 222 -23.18 4.45 10.33
CA GLU A 222 -23.21 3.97 11.72
C GLU A 222 -21.75 3.84 12.18
N VAL A 223 -21.26 4.77 13.00
CA VAL A 223 -19.85 4.80 13.43
C VAL A 223 -19.69 4.19 14.82
N GLU A 224 -18.85 3.18 14.94
CA GLU A 224 -18.40 2.59 16.21
C GLU A 224 -16.97 3.08 16.50
N LEU A 225 -16.79 3.78 17.62
CA LEU A 225 -15.51 4.35 18.02
C LEU A 225 -14.80 3.41 19.00
N VAL A 226 -13.58 3.01 18.66
CA VAL A 226 -12.66 2.31 19.57
C VAL A 226 -11.54 3.29 19.92
N VAL A 227 -11.45 3.62 21.22
CA VAL A 227 -10.46 4.55 21.80
C VAL A 227 -9.44 3.74 22.59
#